data_AF-A0A535PAZ2-F1
#
_entry.id   AF-A0A535PAZ2-F1
#
_cell.length_a   1.000
_cell.length_b   1.000
_cell.length_c   1.000
_cell.angle_alpha   90.00
_cell.angle_beta   90.00
_cell.angle_gamma   90.00
#
_symmetry.space_group_name_H-M   'P 1'
#
loop_
_entity.id
_entity.type
_entity.pdbx_description
1 polymer ?
#
loop_
_entity_poly.entity_id
_entity_poly.type
_entity_poly.pdbx_seq_one_letter_code
_entity_poly.pdbx_strand_id
1 'polypeptide(L)' 'MSTTRSWSRTRSRHCALTFRGRSWFVEDLGSTNGTFLNGSQVDGTAALGYGDEIQVGEVRLRLERGRR' A
#
# COMPACT_ATOMS: atom_id res chain seq x y z
N MET A 1 -24.97 -3.69 -31.90
CA MET A 1 -23.56 -3.99 -31.57
C MET A 1 -23.30 -3.44 -30.18
N SER A 2 -23.43 -4.29 -29.16
CA SER A 2 -23.47 -3.92 -27.75
C SER A 2 -22.05 -3.81 -27.20
N THR A 3 -21.64 -2.60 -26.83
CA THR A 3 -20.38 -2.36 -26.10
C THR A 3 -20.66 -2.45 -24.61
N THR A 4 -20.62 -3.67 -24.06
CA THR A 4 -20.63 -3.86 -22.61
C THR A 4 -19.29 -3.38 -22.06
N ARG A 5 -19.23 -2.15 -21.55
CA ARG A 5 -18.12 -1.70 -20.72
C ARG A 5 -18.13 -2.51 -19.43
N SER A 6 -17.24 -3.50 -19.35
CA SER A 6 -16.96 -4.23 -18.13
C SER A 6 -16.30 -3.27 -17.14
N TRP A 7 -17.04 -2.82 -16.13
CA TRP A 7 -16.47 -2.10 -14.99
C TRP A 7 -15.67 -3.12 -14.17
N SER A 8 -14.34 -3.07 -14.26
CA SER A 8 -13.48 -3.87 -13.38
C SER A 8 -13.74 -3.44 -11.94
N ARG A 9 -14.24 -4.36 -11.12
CA ARG A 9 -14.32 -4.20 -9.67
C ARG A 9 -12.89 -4.05 -9.14
N THR A 10 -12.39 -2.83 -9.07
CA THR A 10 -11.11 -2.55 -8.42
C THR A 10 -11.21 -3.09 -7.01
N ARG A 11 -10.35 -4.06 -6.67
CA ARG A 11 -10.24 -4.55 -5.30
C ARG A 11 -9.78 -3.35 -4.47
N SER A 12 -10.73 -2.73 -3.78
CA SER A 12 -10.56 -1.44 -3.09
C SER A 12 -9.54 -1.50 -1.92
N ARG A 13 -9.14 -2.72 -1.51
CA ARG A 13 -8.21 -2.95 -0.42
C ARG A 13 -6.87 -3.42 -0.99
N HIS A 14 -5.88 -2.54 -0.96
CA HIS A 14 -4.51 -2.84 -1.37
C HIS A 14 -3.67 -3.29 -0.17
N CYS A 15 -3.43 -2.38 0.76
CA CYS A 15 -2.61 -2.62 1.95
C CYS A 15 -3.29 -2.08 3.20
N ALA A 16 -2.87 -2.56 4.37
CA ALA A 16 -3.23 -2.00 5.66
C ALA A 16 -2.01 -1.32 6.30
N LEU A 17 -2.21 -0.13 6.84
CA LEU A 17 -1.24 0.53 7.72
C LEU A 17 -1.69 0.39 9.15
N THR A 18 -0.85 -0.19 10.00
CA THR A 18 -1.15 -0.34 11.43
C THR A 18 -0.08 0.32 12.27
N PHE A 19 -0.48 1.13 13.24
CA PHE A 19 0.41 1.64 14.28
C PHE A 19 0.31 0.74 15.51
N ARG A 20 1.40 0.05 15.87
CA ARG A 20 1.44 -0.86 17.02
C ARG A 20 2.59 -0.46 17.95
N GLY A 21 2.27 -0.19 19.21
CA GLY A 21 3.23 0.28 20.20
C GLY A 21 3.78 1.67 19.85
N ARG A 22 4.91 1.71 19.14
CA ARG A 22 5.60 2.94 18.70
C ARG A 22 6.09 2.89 17.25
N SER A 23 5.64 1.90 16.49
CA SER A 23 6.11 1.65 15.12
C SER A 23 4.94 1.52 14.15
N TRP A 24 5.14 2.01 12.93
CA TRP A 24 4.23 1.76 11.83
C TRP A 24 4.57 0.44 11.16
N PHE A 25 3.54 -0.19 10.63
CA PHE A 25 3.64 -1.43 9.86
C PHE A 25 2.76 -1.32 8.62
N VAL A 26 3.22 -1.89 7.52
CA VAL A 26 2.47 -2.05 6.28
C VAL A 26 2.27 -3.53 6.00
N GLU A 27 1.06 -3.92 5.63
CA GLU A 27 0.69 -5.28 5.28
C GLU A 27 -0.03 -5.30 3.93
N ASP A 28 0.41 -6.15 2.99
CA ASP A 28 -0.29 -6.35 1.73
C ASP A 28 -1.52 -7.25 1.94
N LEU A 29 -2.68 -6.84 1.43
CA LEU A 29 -3.95 -7.55 1.59
C LEU A 29 -4.31 -8.42 0.36
N GLY A 30 -3.31 -8.88 -0.39
CA GLY A 30 -3.50 -9.56 -1.66
C GLY A 30 -3.87 -8.60 -2.77
N SER A 31 -3.15 -7.47 -2.82
CA SER A 31 -3.39 -6.46 -3.84
C SER A 31 -3.02 -6.97 -5.22
N THR A 32 -3.76 -6.55 -6.26
CA THR A 32 -3.54 -7.06 -7.62
C THR A 32 -2.16 -6.71 -8.17
N ASN A 33 -1.65 -5.53 -7.82
CA ASN A 33 -0.38 -5.01 -8.33
C ASN A 33 0.75 -5.10 -7.30
N GLY A 34 0.48 -5.67 -6.12
CA GLY A 34 1.42 -5.72 -5.00
C GLY A 34 1.56 -4.40 -4.24
N THR A 35 2.17 -4.53 -3.07
CA THR A 35 2.63 -3.43 -2.22
C THR A 35 4.14 -3.54 -2.08
N PHE A 36 4.86 -2.43 -2.24
CA PHE A 36 6.31 -2.37 -2.13
C PHE A 36 6.71 -1.34 -1.08
N LEU A 37 7.78 -1.62 -0.35
CA LEU A 37 8.42 -0.74 0.62
C LEU A 37 9.85 -0.47 0.14
N ASN A 38 10.18 0.79 -0.14
CA ASN A 38 11.47 1.22 -0.67
C ASN A 38 11.93 0.38 -1.89
N GLY A 39 10.97 0.00 -2.75
CA GLY A 39 11.21 -0.83 -3.95
C GLY A 39 11.25 -2.35 -3.71
N SER A 40 11.18 -2.81 -2.45
CA SER A 40 11.11 -4.24 -2.11
C SER A 40 9.66 -4.67 -1.91
N GLN A 41 9.24 -5.79 -2.50
CA GLN A 41 7.87 -6.29 -2.33
C GLN A 41 7.62 -6.66 -0.85
N VAL A 42 6.47 -6.22 -0.32
CA VAL A 42 6.03 -6.58 1.02
C VAL A 42 5.37 -7.95 0.96
N ASP A 43 5.95 -8.93 1.63
CA ASP A 43 5.38 -10.25 1.84
C ASP A 43 4.91 -10.36 3.30
N GLY A 44 3.58 -10.36 3.51
CA GLY A 44 2.99 -10.27 4.83
C GLY A 44 3.10 -8.86 5.43
N THR A 45 3.73 -8.74 6.60
CA THR A 45 3.86 -7.48 7.35
C THR A 45 5.30 -6.98 7.36
N ALA A 46 5.50 -5.71 6.97
CA ALA A 46 6.79 -5.02 7.04
C ALA A 46 6.73 -3.82 7.99
N ALA A 47 7.82 -3.55 8.70
CA ALA A 47 7.96 -2.35 9.51
C ALA A 47 8.17 -1.11 8.62
N LEU A 48 7.55 0.00 9.01
CA LEU A 48 7.58 1.26 8.28
C LEU A 48 8.15 2.36 9.19
N GLY A 49 9.20 3.02 8.72
CA GLY A 49 9.87 4.13 9.36
C GLY A 49 9.52 5.48 8.72
N TYR A 50 9.81 6.56 9.43
CA TYR A 50 9.74 7.91 8.84
C TYR A 50 10.80 8.06 7.75
N GLY A 51 10.39 8.59 6.60
CA GLY A 51 11.19 8.73 5.40
C GLY A 51 11.03 7.58 4.40
N ASP A 52 10.39 6.48 4.79
CA ASP A 52 10.18 5.33 3.91
C ASP A 52 9.09 5.60 2.87
N GLU A 53 9.30 5.06 1.68
CA GLU A 53 8.34 5.10 0.57
C GLU A 53 7.60 3.78 0.44
N ILE A 54 6.28 3.85 0.41
CA ILE A 54 5.38 2.74 0.09
C ILE A 54 4.84 2.96 -1.31
N GLN A 55 4.98 1.97 -2.17
CA GLN A 55 4.34 1.94 -3.47
C GLN A 55 3.18 0.94 -3.45
N VAL A 56 2.01 1.42 -3.85
CA VAL A 56 0.76 0.68 -3.92
C VAL A 56 0.25 0.73 -5.35
N GLY A 57 0.53 -0.32 -6.13
CA GLY A 57 0.34 -0.27 -7.58
C GLY A 57 1.14 0.87 -8.22
N GLU A 58 0.45 1.83 -8.82
CA GLU A 58 1.06 3.02 -9.45
C GLU A 58 1.21 4.22 -8.49
N VAL A 59 0.62 4.14 -7.30
CA VAL A 59 0.64 5.23 -6.32
C VAL A 59 1.84 5.08 -5.40
N ARG A 60 2.60 6.16 -5.19
CA ARG A 60 3.70 6.22 -4.21
C ARG A 60 3.34 7.16 -3.07
N LEU A 61 3.54 6.69 -1.84
CA LEU A 61 3.26 7.39 -0.60
C LEU A 61 4.53 7.39 0.24
N ARG A 62 4.82 8.48 0.94
CA ARG A 62 5.99 8.57 1.83
C ARG A 62 5.54 8.87 3.24
N LEU A 63 6.05 8.12 4.22
CA LEU A 63 5.72 8.37 5.62
C LEU A 63 6.58 9.52 6.16
N GLU A 64 5.97 10.68 6.37
CA GLU A 64 6.65 11.84 6.94
C GLU A 64 6.25 12.08 8.40
N ARG A 65 7.13 12.76 9.15
CA ARG A 65 6.77 13.26 10.48
C ARG A 65 5.82 14.44 10.31
N GLY A 66 4.63 14.37 10.92
CA GLY A 66 3.75 15.53 11.00
C GLY A 66 4.49 16.70 11.65
N ARG A 67 4.73 17.76 10.88
CA ARG A 67 5.29 19.00 11.42
C ARG A 67 4.16 19.69 12.19
N ARG A 68 4.35 19.89 13.50
CA ARG A 68 3.46 20.72 14.32
C ARG A 68 3.56 22.18 13.89
#